data_AF-A0A395H0B7-F1
#
_entry.id   AF-A0A395H0B7-F1
#
_cell.length_a   1.000
_cell.length_b   1.000
_cell.length_c   1.000
_cell.angle_alpha   90.00
_cell.angle_beta   90.00
_cell.angle_gamma   90.00
#
_symmetry.space_group_name_H-M   'P 1'
#
loop_
_entity.id
_entity.type
_entity.pdbx_description
1 polymer ?
#
loop_
_entity_poly.entity_id
_entity_poly.type
_entity_poly.pdbx_seq_one_letter_code
_entity_poly.pdbx_strand_id
1 'polypeptide(L)'
;METVNPLLFVNPPLSPNCLNPLYQFQPQLGGELTGELSPYFAGNRIFLRLHRNVGKSRTVVCRIIHVFEPFDTACVVAISIERPPLGLEGMLVVKMFDRRFATSQRLKHGCAYWSRDIEVKFREFIRGRESGSFLANLSTKVPSEEGQKHWRVGRREAHIAAVMRRYYITEMETYHRVRALQGAYVPRCFGSVHLSWDCRMYRDIL
;
A
#
# COMPACT_ATOMS: atom_id res chain seq x y z
N MET A 1 5.64 -39.94 15.56
CA MET A 1 6.15 -39.28 14.33
C MET A 1 5.30 -38.03 14.13
N GLU A 2 5.78 -36.89 14.63
CA GLU A 2 5.09 -35.61 14.49
C GLU A 2 5.46 -35.01 13.13
N THR A 3 4.44 -34.72 12.33
CA THR A 3 4.57 -34.08 11.03
C THR A 3 4.84 -32.58 11.23
N VAL A 4 6.08 -32.17 10.98
CA VAL A 4 6.49 -30.76 10.98
C VAL A 4 5.78 -30.02 9.86
N ASN A 5 5.05 -28.96 10.20
CA ASN A 5 4.31 -28.11 9.25
C ASN A 5 5.31 -27.28 8.41
N PRO A 6 5.38 -27.46 7.07
CA PRO A 6 6.39 -26.81 6.22
C PRO A 6 6.17 -25.30 5.99
N LEU A 7 5.23 -24.68 6.71
CA LEU A 7 4.92 -23.24 6.61
C LEU A 7 5.30 -22.42 7.86
N LEU A 8 6.01 -23.02 8.83
CA LEU A 8 6.64 -22.25 9.90
C LEU A 8 7.90 -21.55 9.36
N PHE A 9 7.70 -20.43 8.67
CA PHE A 9 8.76 -19.45 8.49
C PHE A 9 9.09 -18.90 9.87
N VAL A 10 10.22 -19.33 10.42
CA VAL A 10 10.86 -18.64 11.53
C VAL A 10 11.21 -17.26 10.99
N ASN A 11 10.46 -16.24 11.43
CA ASN A 11 10.85 -14.84 11.20
C ASN A 11 12.32 -14.73 11.63
N PRO A 12 13.23 -14.25 10.76
CA PRO A 12 14.58 -13.97 11.22
C PRO A 12 14.46 -13.03 12.42
N PRO A 13 15.24 -13.24 13.50
CA PRO A 13 15.20 -12.38 14.66
C PRO A 13 15.40 -10.95 14.18
N LEU A 14 14.50 -10.05 14.61
CA LEU A 14 14.63 -8.62 14.40
C LEU A 14 16.04 -8.23 14.84
N SER A 15 16.91 -7.91 13.89
CA SER A 15 18.23 -7.38 14.22
C SER A 15 18.00 -6.11 15.03
N PRO A 16 18.65 -5.91 16.18
CA PRO A 16 18.46 -4.71 17.00
C PRO A 16 18.67 -3.40 16.22
N ASN A 17 19.34 -3.48 15.07
CA ASN A 17 19.68 -2.36 14.19
C ASN A 17 18.76 -2.21 12.94
N CYS A 18 17.68 -2.99 12.79
CA CYS A 18 16.75 -2.77 11.65
C CYS A 18 15.78 -1.60 11.86
N LEU A 19 15.76 -0.99 13.06
CA LEU A 19 15.21 0.33 13.29
C LEU A 19 16.25 1.38 12.88
N ASN A 20 16.35 1.63 11.57
CA ASN A 20 17.21 2.68 11.04
C ASN A 20 16.70 4.05 11.56
N PRO A 21 17.54 4.85 12.25
CA PRO A 21 17.17 6.17 12.75
C PRO A 21 16.81 7.20 11.65
N LEU A 22 16.84 6.81 10.37
CA LEU A 22 16.40 7.60 9.22
C LEU A 22 14.95 7.32 8.73
N TYR A 23 14.18 6.46 9.41
CA TYR A 23 12.76 6.23 9.09
C TYR A 23 11.86 7.35 9.67
N GLN A 24 12.00 8.58 9.17
CA GLN A 24 11.05 9.64 9.47
C GLN A 24 9.79 9.49 8.61
N PHE A 25 8.79 8.84 9.20
CA PHE A 25 7.45 8.75 8.65
C PHE A 25 6.63 9.98 9.09
N GLN A 26 6.44 10.96 8.20
CA GLN A 26 5.60 12.13 8.51
C GLN A 26 4.41 12.28 7.55
N PRO A 27 3.25 11.70 7.90
CA PRO A 27 1.94 12.26 7.59
C PRO A 27 1.41 12.93 8.87
N GLN A 28 2.20 13.84 9.45
CA GLN A 28 1.85 14.65 10.62
C GLN A 28 1.14 13.93 11.79
N LEU A 29 1.75 12.88 12.38
CA LEU A 29 1.67 12.47 13.82
C LEU A 29 1.76 10.95 14.12
N GLY A 30 2.08 10.09 13.15
CA GLY A 30 2.11 8.64 13.38
C GLY A 30 3.43 8.06 13.88
N GLY A 31 4.35 7.81 12.95
CA GLY A 31 5.45 6.87 13.18
C GLY A 31 6.51 7.35 14.16
N GLU A 32 6.78 8.66 14.24
CA GLU A 32 7.80 9.22 15.13
C GLU A 32 7.39 9.24 16.61
N LEU A 33 6.09 9.32 16.91
CA LEU A 33 5.56 9.41 18.28
C LEU A 33 5.11 8.06 18.84
N THR A 34 4.72 7.13 17.97
CA THR A 34 4.13 5.84 18.38
C THR A 34 5.11 4.67 18.22
N GLY A 35 6.24 4.85 17.51
CA GLY A 35 7.14 3.75 17.13
C GLY A 35 6.58 2.87 16.01
N GLU A 36 5.42 3.22 15.44
CA GLU A 36 4.75 2.46 14.39
C GLU A 36 5.46 2.63 13.04
N LEU A 37 5.76 1.51 12.39
CA LEU A 37 6.53 1.46 11.13
C LEU A 37 5.71 1.82 9.89
N SER A 38 4.45 2.25 10.07
CA SER A 38 3.45 2.41 9.02
C SER A 38 2.40 3.47 9.40
N PRO A 39 1.75 4.14 8.44
CA PRO A 39 0.58 5.00 8.69
C PRO A 39 -0.64 4.23 9.17
N TYR A 40 -0.63 2.93 8.99
CA TYR A 40 -1.78 2.08 9.19
C TYR A 40 -1.75 1.51 10.60
N PHE A 41 -1.95 2.36 11.61
CA PHE A 41 -2.07 1.97 13.02
C PHE A 41 -3.41 2.43 13.59
N ALA A 42 -3.91 1.71 14.60
CA ALA A 42 -5.18 2.02 15.24
C ALA A 42 -5.15 3.42 15.88
N GLY A 43 -6.24 4.17 15.71
CA GLY A 43 -6.37 5.55 16.18
C GLY A 43 -5.89 6.60 15.18
N ASN A 44 -5.03 6.26 14.21
CA ASN A 44 -4.54 7.23 13.24
C ASN A 44 -5.64 7.78 12.33
N ARG A 45 -5.45 9.01 11.84
CA ARG A 45 -6.32 9.62 10.82
C ARG A 45 -5.67 9.53 9.45
N ILE A 46 -6.45 9.11 8.45
CA ILE A 46 -6.04 9.06 7.05
C ILE A 46 -7.04 9.83 6.18
N PHE A 47 -6.53 10.43 5.11
CA PHE A 47 -7.33 11.21 4.15
C PHE A 47 -7.53 10.40 2.87
N LEU A 48 -8.78 10.03 2.59
CA LEU A 48 -9.12 9.21 1.44
C LEU A 48 -9.94 10.02 0.45
N ARG A 49 -9.52 10.02 -0.81
CA ARG A 49 -10.32 10.52 -1.92
C ARG A 49 -11.24 9.40 -2.40
N LEU A 50 -12.53 9.52 -2.11
CA LEU A 50 -13.57 8.57 -2.52
C LEU A 50 -13.93 8.76 -3.99
N HIS A 51 -14.05 7.65 -4.71
CA HIS A 51 -14.52 7.59 -6.09
C HIS A 51 -15.78 6.69 -6.14
N ARG A 52 -16.97 7.31 -6.12
CA ARG A 52 -18.27 6.58 -6.17
C ARG A 52 -19.02 6.75 -7.49
N ASN A 53 -19.02 7.96 -8.05
CA ASN A 53 -19.75 8.30 -9.27
C ASN A 53 -18.81 8.87 -10.32
N VAL A 54 -19.11 8.62 -11.60
CA VAL A 54 -18.34 9.17 -12.73
C VAL A 54 -18.27 10.69 -12.60
N GLY A 55 -17.07 11.23 -12.44
CA GLY A 55 -16.79 12.67 -12.45
C GLY A 55 -16.81 13.42 -11.10
N LYS A 56 -17.16 12.79 -9.96
CA LYS A 56 -17.10 13.47 -8.64
C LYS A 56 -16.30 12.65 -7.62
N SER A 57 -15.13 13.18 -7.25
CA SER A 57 -14.33 12.67 -6.15
C SER A 57 -14.40 13.59 -4.94
N ARG A 58 -14.56 13.03 -3.73
CA ARG A 58 -14.57 13.81 -2.47
C ARG A 58 -13.51 13.27 -1.52
N THR A 59 -12.76 14.16 -0.90
CA THR A 59 -11.87 13.81 0.21
C THR A 59 -12.68 13.64 1.50
N VAL A 60 -12.44 12.53 2.20
CA VAL A 60 -12.99 12.25 3.53
C VAL A 60 -11.86 12.00 4.52
N VAL A 61 -12.12 12.33 5.78
CA VAL A 61 -11.24 12.02 6.90
C VAL A 61 -11.75 10.75 7.54
N CYS A 62 -10.85 9.79 7.71
CA CYS A 62 -11.16 8.48 8.27
C CYS A 62 -10.26 8.23 9.48
N ARG A 63 -10.83 7.67 10.54
CA ARG A 63 -10.05 7.15 11.67
C ARG A 63 -9.87 5.65 11.49
N ILE A 64 -8.65 5.15 11.61
CA ILE A 64 -8.36 3.72 11.63
C ILE A 64 -8.81 3.18 12.98
N ILE A 65 -9.68 2.19 12.95
CA ILE A 65 -10.23 1.52 14.13
C ILE A 65 -9.45 0.24 14.42
N HIS A 66 -9.10 -0.50 13.36
CA HIS A 66 -8.38 -1.76 13.47
C HIS A 66 -7.48 -1.98 12.26
N VAL A 67 -6.41 -2.73 12.46
CA VAL A 67 -5.41 -3.07 11.46
C VAL A 67 -5.36 -4.57 11.33
N PHE A 68 -5.51 -5.08 10.12
CA PHE A 68 -5.42 -6.51 9.84
C PHE A 68 -4.00 -6.83 9.39
N GLU A 69 -3.22 -7.39 10.30
CA GLU A 69 -1.83 -7.79 10.07
C GLU A 69 -1.70 -9.31 9.82
N PRO A 70 -0.67 -9.75 9.08
CA PRO A 70 0.37 -8.96 8.43
C PRO A 70 -0.06 -8.33 7.09
N PHE A 71 0.62 -7.26 6.66
CA PHE A 71 0.43 -6.63 5.34
C PHE A 71 1.15 -7.37 4.20
N ASP A 72 0.72 -8.60 3.93
CA ASP A 72 1.41 -9.43 2.93
C ASP A 72 1.32 -8.86 1.52
N THR A 73 0.09 -8.68 1.02
CA THR A 73 -0.18 -8.21 -0.36
C THR A 73 -0.83 -6.82 -0.39
N ALA A 74 -1.55 -6.47 0.65
CA ALA A 74 -2.21 -5.19 0.79
C ALA A 74 -2.27 -4.79 2.27
N CYS A 75 -2.29 -3.49 2.53
CA CYS A 75 -2.59 -2.95 3.84
C CYS A 75 -4.10 -2.94 4.03
N VAL A 76 -4.60 -3.74 4.97
CA VAL A 76 -6.03 -3.84 5.23
C VAL A 76 -6.33 -3.22 6.58
N VAL A 77 -7.24 -2.25 6.60
CA VAL A 77 -7.63 -1.52 7.80
C VAL A 77 -9.14 -1.40 7.88
N ALA A 78 -9.68 -1.50 9.10
CA ALA A 78 -11.04 -1.05 9.38
C ALA A 78 -10.99 0.43 9.75
N ILE A 79 -11.89 1.21 9.19
CA ILE A 79 -12.00 2.65 9.39
C ILE A 79 -13.42 3.06 9.76
N SER A 80 -13.54 4.22 10.40
CA SER A 80 -14.77 5.00 10.44
C SER A 80 -14.56 6.32 9.72
N ILE A 81 -15.55 6.76 8.94
CA ILE A 81 -15.52 8.09 8.30
C ILE A 81 -16.10 9.10 9.29
N GLU A 82 -15.38 10.18 9.59
CA GLU A 82 -15.83 11.15 10.61
C GLU A 82 -17.11 11.90 10.23
N ARG A 83 -17.34 12.11 8.92
CA ARG A 83 -18.55 12.70 8.35
C ARG A 83 -18.99 11.86 7.14
N PRO A 84 -19.62 10.70 7.39
CA PRO A 84 -19.88 9.72 6.32
C PRO A 84 -20.87 10.29 5.31
N PRO A 85 -20.60 10.16 4.00
CA PRO A 85 -21.62 10.31 2.98
C PRO A 85 -22.70 9.22 3.15
N LEU A 86 -23.91 9.49 2.66
CA LEU A 86 -25.03 8.54 2.72
C LEU A 86 -24.63 7.15 2.16
N GLY A 87 -24.92 6.10 2.92
CA GLY A 87 -24.64 4.70 2.57
C GLY A 87 -23.18 4.27 2.81
N LEU A 88 -22.40 5.07 3.55
CA LEU A 88 -21.05 4.77 4.03
C LEU A 88 -20.93 4.94 5.54
N GLU A 89 -22.04 4.77 6.26
CA GLU A 89 -22.10 4.83 7.71
C GLU A 89 -21.46 3.60 8.36
N GLY A 90 -20.99 3.77 9.59
CA GLY A 90 -20.42 2.69 10.39
C GLY A 90 -18.97 2.37 10.05
N MET A 91 -18.59 1.12 10.32
CA MET A 91 -17.25 0.61 10.10
C MET A 91 -17.11 0.09 8.67
N LEU A 92 -16.07 0.53 7.98
CA LEU A 92 -15.75 0.11 6.63
C LEU A 92 -14.37 -0.53 6.60
N VAL A 93 -14.16 -1.51 5.74
CA VAL A 93 -12.83 -2.10 5.50
C VAL A 93 -12.25 -1.50 4.24
N VAL A 94 -11.01 -1.02 4.32
CA VAL A 94 -10.25 -0.49 3.20
C VAL A 94 -9.03 -1.37 2.98
N LYS A 95 -8.90 -1.88 1.76
CA LYS A 95 -7.74 -2.66 1.28
C LYS A 95 -6.91 -1.78 0.35
N MET A 96 -5.70 -1.43 0.78
CA MET A 96 -4.77 -0.55 0.06
C MET A 96 -3.61 -1.36 -0.52
N PHE A 97 -3.42 -1.25 -1.83
CA PHE A 97 -2.28 -1.85 -2.52
C PHE A 97 -1.08 -0.89 -2.49
N ASP A 98 -0.61 -0.57 -1.28
CA ASP A 98 0.52 0.33 -1.07
C ASP A 98 1.85 -0.44 -1.18
N ARG A 99 2.59 -0.18 -2.27
CA ARG A 99 3.87 -0.85 -2.56
C ARG A 99 4.94 -0.69 -1.47
N ARG A 100 4.79 0.30 -0.60
CA ARG A 100 5.77 0.63 0.43
C ARG A 100 5.67 -0.33 1.60
N PHE A 101 4.46 -0.84 1.85
CA PHE A 101 4.13 -1.67 3.01
C PHE A 101 3.64 -3.08 2.63
N ALA A 102 3.62 -3.45 1.36
CA ALA A 102 3.35 -4.82 0.89
C ALA A 102 4.57 -5.74 1.11
N THR A 103 4.83 -6.13 2.35
CA THR A 103 6.08 -6.78 2.79
C THR A 103 6.37 -8.09 2.05
N SER A 104 5.39 -8.99 1.96
CA SER A 104 5.55 -10.28 1.28
C SER A 104 5.77 -10.11 -0.22
N GLN A 105 5.18 -9.08 -0.84
CA GLN A 105 5.44 -8.77 -2.25
C GLN A 105 6.84 -8.17 -2.45
N ARG A 106 7.31 -7.33 -1.53
CA ARG A 106 8.69 -6.81 -1.58
C ARG A 106 9.70 -7.94 -1.48
N LEU A 107 9.52 -8.86 -0.54
CA LEU A 107 10.39 -10.04 -0.40
C LEU A 107 10.37 -10.90 -1.66
N LYS A 108 9.18 -11.27 -2.14
CA LYS A 108 8.99 -12.09 -3.34
C LYS A 108 9.65 -11.49 -4.60
N HIS A 109 9.71 -10.16 -4.68
CA HIS A 109 10.30 -9.44 -5.81
C HIS A 109 11.73 -8.94 -5.55
N GLY A 110 12.38 -9.36 -4.46
CA GLY A 110 13.75 -8.96 -4.14
C GLY A 110 13.91 -7.46 -3.90
N CYS A 111 12.87 -6.79 -3.41
CA CYS A 111 12.89 -5.39 -3.00
C CYS A 111 13.25 -5.30 -1.51
N ALA A 112 14.18 -4.42 -1.15
CA ALA A 112 14.46 -4.04 0.24
C ALA A 112 13.20 -3.47 0.92
N TYR A 113 13.17 -3.31 2.25
CA TYR A 113 12.13 -2.51 2.90
C TYR A 113 12.10 -1.09 2.36
N TRP A 114 10.91 -0.48 2.29
CA TRP A 114 10.78 0.87 1.74
C TRP A 114 11.49 1.88 2.64
N SER A 115 12.13 2.88 2.03
CA SER A 115 12.73 4.03 2.70
C SER A 115 12.52 5.31 1.90
N ARG A 116 12.80 6.46 2.51
CA ARG A 116 12.74 7.76 1.82
C ARG A 116 13.68 7.83 0.62
N ASP A 117 14.87 7.26 0.70
CA ASP A 117 15.83 7.24 -0.42
C ASP A 117 15.34 6.40 -1.59
N ILE A 118 14.67 5.28 -1.28
CA ILE A 118 14.01 4.44 -2.28
C ILE A 118 12.89 5.23 -2.97
N GLU A 119 12.11 6.00 -2.21
CA GLU A 119 11.06 6.87 -2.75
C GLU A 119 11.61 7.95 -3.69
N VAL A 120 12.75 8.58 -3.34
CA VAL A 120 13.43 9.55 -4.20
C VAL A 120 13.85 8.91 -5.52
N LYS A 121 14.56 7.78 -5.47
CA LYS A 121 15.03 7.04 -6.66
C LYS A 121 13.87 6.56 -7.54
N PHE A 122 12.75 6.16 -6.93
CA PHE A 122 11.52 5.84 -7.67
C PHE A 122 10.99 7.05 -8.43
N ARG A 123 10.85 8.21 -7.78
CA ARG A 123 10.34 9.43 -8.42
C ARG A 123 11.25 9.92 -9.53
N GLU A 124 12.57 9.84 -9.34
CA GLU A 124 13.56 10.14 -10.39
C GLU A 124 13.38 9.23 -11.59
N PHE A 125 13.24 7.91 -11.36
CA PHE A 125 13.02 6.95 -12.44
C PHE A 125 11.73 7.26 -13.21
N ILE A 126 10.61 7.48 -12.52
CA ILE A 126 9.32 7.78 -13.16
C ILE A 126 9.38 9.06 -14.00
N ARG A 127 10.09 10.09 -13.54
CA ARG A 127 10.28 11.35 -14.29
C ARG A 127 11.29 11.23 -15.43
N GLY A 128 12.16 10.21 -15.40
CA GLY A 128 13.17 9.97 -16.42
C GLY A 128 12.58 9.45 -17.73
N ARG A 129 13.29 9.67 -18.84
CA ARG A 129 12.87 9.23 -20.19
C ARG A 129 12.74 7.71 -20.32
N GLU A 130 13.52 6.96 -19.54
CA GLU A 130 13.50 5.49 -19.52
C GLU A 130 12.19 4.91 -18.96
N SER A 131 11.37 5.71 -18.26
CA SER A 131 10.13 5.22 -17.65
C SER A 131 9.08 4.82 -18.70
N GLY A 132 8.96 5.59 -19.78
CA GLY A 132 7.90 5.37 -20.78
C GLY A 132 8.01 4.01 -21.48
N SER A 133 9.21 3.67 -21.97
CA SER A 133 9.45 2.39 -22.65
C SER A 133 9.37 1.19 -21.70
N PHE A 134 9.79 1.37 -20.44
CA PHE A 134 9.67 0.34 -19.41
C PHE A 134 8.21 0.09 -19.02
N LEU A 135 7.42 1.14 -18.77
CA LEU A 135 6.02 1.04 -18.37
C LEU A 135 5.15 0.44 -19.50
N ALA A 136 5.46 0.74 -20.76
CA ALA A 136 4.73 0.19 -21.91
C ALA A 136 4.88 -1.33 -22.05
N ASN A 137 6.04 -1.89 -21.68
CA ASN A 137 6.35 -3.33 -21.81
C ASN A 137 6.40 -4.04 -20.46
N LEU A 138 5.75 -3.49 -19.44
CA LEU A 138 5.93 -3.93 -18.06
C LEU A 138 5.20 -5.25 -17.78
N SER A 139 5.98 -6.33 -17.70
CA SER A 139 5.52 -7.59 -17.13
C SER A 139 5.40 -7.46 -15.60
N THR A 140 4.35 -8.03 -15.03
CA THR A 140 4.15 -8.12 -13.56
C THR A 140 4.53 -9.49 -13.00
N LYS A 141 5.10 -10.37 -13.83
CA LYS A 141 5.67 -11.64 -13.36
C LYS A 141 6.89 -11.36 -12.47
N VAL A 142 7.20 -12.31 -11.58
CA VAL A 142 8.47 -12.27 -10.84
C VAL A 142 9.61 -12.42 -11.86
N PRO A 143 10.50 -11.43 -12.01
CA PRO A 143 11.61 -11.55 -12.94
C PRO A 143 12.70 -12.46 -12.36
N SER A 144 13.45 -13.16 -13.22
CA SER A 144 14.59 -13.99 -12.76
C SER A 144 15.67 -13.13 -12.11
N GLU A 145 16.54 -13.74 -11.30
CA GLU A 145 17.63 -13.04 -10.63
C GLU A 145 18.55 -12.32 -11.64
N GLU A 146 18.88 -12.98 -12.76
CA GLU A 146 19.68 -12.44 -13.86
C GLU A 146 18.97 -11.27 -14.53
N GLY A 147 17.66 -11.40 -14.74
CA GLY A 147 16.82 -10.37 -15.33
C GLY A 147 16.75 -9.10 -14.48
N GLN A 148 16.90 -9.23 -13.16
CA GLN A 148 16.91 -8.12 -12.22
C GLN A 148 18.31 -7.62 -11.86
N LYS A 149 19.39 -8.36 -12.16
CA LYS A 149 20.76 -8.05 -11.72
C LYS A 149 21.16 -6.59 -11.99
N HIS A 150 20.74 -6.04 -13.12
CA HIS A 150 21.06 -4.68 -13.57
C HIS A 150 20.00 -3.64 -13.22
N TRP A 151 18.94 -4.02 -12.50
CA TRP A 151 17.88 -3.08 -12.15
C TRP A 151 18.31 -2.14 -11.04
N ARG A 152 18.35 -0.85 -11.39
CA ARG A 152 18.45 0.24 -10.43
C ARG A 152 17.24 0.23 -9.50
N VAL A 153 17.42 0.75 -8.29
CA VAL A 153 16.38 0.82 -7.24
C VAL A 153 15.07 1.42 -7.78
N GLY A 154 15.13 2.53 -8.51
CA GLY A 154 13.93 3.17 -9.05
C GLY A 154 13.14 2.28 -10.03
N ARG A 155 13.84 1.48 -10.85
CA ARG A 155 13.21 0.51 -11.77
C ARG A 155 12.57 -0.65 -11.00
N ARG A 156 13.21 -1.16 -9.94
CA ARG A 156 12.62 -2.17 -9.04
C ARG A 156 11.35 -1.64 -8.38
N GLU A 157 11.37 -0.39 -7.91
CA GLU A 157 10.19 0.24 -7.33
C GLU A 157 9.05 0.45 -8.34
N ALA A 158 9.38 0.80 -9.58
CA ALA A 158 8.39 0.90 -10.65
C ALA A 158 7.76 -0.46 -11.01
N HIS A 159 8.55 -1.53 -10.97
CA HIS A 159 8.05 -2.89 -11.15
C HIS A 159 7.05 -3.26 -10.05
N ILE A 160 7.41 -3.12 -8.77
CA ILE A 160 6.49 -3.46 -7.68
C ILE A 160 5.27 -2.53 -7.65
N ALA A 161 5.41 -1.26 -8.06
CA ALA A 161 4.27 -0.36 -8.24
C ALA A 161 3.27 -0.92 -9.26
N ALA A 162 3.75 -1.46 -10.38
CA ALA A 162 2.89 -2.08 -11.39
C ALA A 162 2.29 -3.40 -10.93
N VAL A 163 3.03 -4.21 -10.17
CA VAL A 163 2.49 -5.42 -9.52
C VAL A 163 1.33 -5.04 -8.59
N MET A 164 1.51 -4.04 -7.73
CA MET A 164 0.45 -3.57 -6.82
C MET A 164 -0.75 -3.03 -7.58
N ARG A 165 -0.51 -2.27 -8.66
CA ARG A 165 -1.58 -1.79 -9.55
C ARG A 165 -2.36 -2.94 -10.18
N ARG A 166 -1.69 -4.03 -10.59
CA ARG A 166 -2.36 -5.22 -11.14
C ARG A 166 -3.24 -5.90 -10.10
N TYR A 167 -2.77 -6.06 -8.86
CA TYR A 167 -3.60 -6.61 -7.79
C TYR A 167 -4.85 -5.74 -7.54
N TYR A 168 -4.68 -4.42 -7.48
CA TYR A 168 -5.82 -3.49 -7.36
C TYR A 168 -6.83 -3.66 -8.50
N ILE A 169 -6.37 -3.67 -9.75
CA ILE A 169 -7.26 -3.82 -10.92
C ILE A 169 -7.98 -5.17 -10.86
N THR A 170 -7.26 -6.25 -10.57
CA THR A 170 -7.81 -7.60 -10.50
C THR A 170 -8.87 -7.71 -9.39
N GLU A 171 -8.63 -7.11 -8.23
CA GLU A 171 -9.59 -7.06 -7.13
C GLU A 171 -10.88 -6.33 -7.56
N MET A 172 -10.75 -5.16 -8.19
CA MET A 172 -11.89 -4.37 -8.65
C MET A 172 -12.68 -5.10 -9.74
N GLU A 173 -12.00 -5.74 -10.69
CA GLU A 173 -12.64 -6.59 -11.71
C GLU A 173 -13.36 -7.78 -11.07
N THR A 174 -12.77 -8.39 -10.05
CA THR A 174 -13.40 -9.50 -9.32
C THR A 174 -14.70 -9.05 -8.69
N TYR A 175 -14.70 -7.97 -7.92
CA TYR A 175 -15.92 -7.41 -7.33
C TYR A 175 -16.97 -7.06 -8.38
N HIS A 176 -16.54 -6.51 -9.52
CA HIS A 176 -17.45 -6.22 -10.63
C HIS A 176 -18.11 -7.48 -11.19
N ARG A 177 -17.35 -8.56 -11.40
CA ARG A 177 -17.86 -9.84 -11.93
C ARG A 177 -18.79 -10.55 -10.94
N VAL A 178 -18.50 -10.49 -9.64
CA VAL A 178 -19.31 -11.16 -8.60
C VAL A 178 -20.39 -10.26 -8.00
N ARG A 179 -20.82 -9.21 -8.71
CA ARG A 179 -21.79 -8.21 -8.21
C ARG A 179 -23.06 -8.81 -7.62
N ALA A 180 -23.59 -9.88 -8.22
CA ALA A 180 -24.80 -10.56 -7.76
C ALA A 180 -24.62 -11.29 -6.41
N LEU A 181 -23.38 -11.62 -6.03
CA LEU A 181 -23.06 -12.33 -4.79
C LEU A 181 -22.75 -11.37 -3.63
N GLN A 182 -22.57 -10.09 -3.92
CA GLN A 182 -22.18 -9.09 -2.93
C GLN A 182 -23.27 -8.82 -1.89
N GLY A 183 -22.88 -8.86 -0.62
CA GLY A 183 -23.77 -8.70 0.52
C GLY A 183 -24.48 -9.97 0.97
N ALA A 184 -24.38 -11.07 0.22
CA ALA A 184 -24.90 -12.39 0.60
C ALA A 184 -23.76 -13.39 0.88
N TYR A 185 -22.83 -13.51 -0.06
CA TYR A 185 -21.74 -14.50 0.00
C TYR A 185 -20.34 -13.86 -0.02
N VAL A 186 -20.22 -12.66 -0.58
CA VAL A 186 -18.98 -11.88 -0.55
C VAL A 186 -19.26 -10.49 0.01
N PRO A 187 -18.28 -9.81 0.62
CA PRO A 187 -18.47 -8.44 1.10
C PRO A 187 -18.95 -7.48 0.00
N ARG A 188 -19.71 -6.46 0.38
CA ARG A 188 -20.13 -5.41 -0.55
C ARG A 188 -18.98 -4.44 -0.82
N CYS A 189 -18.61 -4.26 -2.08
CA CYS A 189 -17.67 -3.24 -2.50
C CYS A 189 -18.42 -1.92 -2.71
N PHE A 190 -18.13 -0.93 -1.87
CA PHE A 190 -18.78 0.38 -1.93
C PHE A 190 -18.14 1.35 -2.92
N GLY A 191 -16.97 1.02 -3.45
CA GLY A 191 -16.22 1.85 -4.40
C GLY A 191 -14.72 1.75 -4.19
N SER A 192 -13.98 2.67 -4.80
CA SER A 192 -12.53 2.78 -4.65
C SER A 192 -12.14 4.09 -3.96
N VAL A 193 -10.96 4.05 -3.36
CA VAL A 193 -10.34 5.20 -2.69
C VAL A 193 -8.93 5.39 -3.21
N HIS A 194 -8.51 6.66 -3.26
CA HIS A 194 -7.12 7.02 -3.39
C HIS A 194 -6.66 7.65 -2.08
N LEU A 195 -5.58 7.12 -1.52
CA LEU A 195 -4.90 7.75 -0.40
C LEU A 195 -4.06 8.90 -0.95
N SER A 196 -4.46 10.12 -0.63
CA SER A 196 -3.69 11.30 -0.98
C SER A 196 -2.53 11.40 0.00
N TRP A 197 -1.33 11.01 -0.45
CA TRP A 197 -0.10 11.41 0.23
C TRP A 197 0.11 12.89 -0.06
N ASP A 198 -0.65 13.75 0.61
CA ASP A 198 -0.37 15.19 0.60
C ASP A 198 0.97 15.38 1.31
N CYS A 199 2.05 15.34 0.53
CA CYS A 199 3.28 16.04 0.89
C CYS A 199 2.97 17.52 0.76
N ARG A 200 2.22 18.11 1.69
CA ARG A 200 2.33 19.55 1.91
C ARG A 200 3.74 19.76 2.41
N MET A 201 4.64 20.01 1.46
CA MET A 201 5.91 20.63 1.76
C MET A 201 5.59 21.86 2.59
N TYR A 202 6.24 22.00 3.73
CA TYR A 202 6.33 23.25 4.46
C TYR A 202 6.70 24.36 3.47
N ARG A 203 5.69 25.07 2.99
CA ARG A 203 5.84 26.46 2.58
C ARG A 203 5.08 27.25 3.62
N ASP A 204 5.81 28.20 4.17
CA ASP A 204 5.34 29.35 4.94
C ASP A 204 5.19 29.10 6.46
N ILE A 205 6.35 28.88 7.09
CA ILE A 205 6.68 29.58 8.34
C ILE A 205 8.00 30.32 8.07
N LEU A 206 7.88 31.54 7.55
CA LEU A 206 8.75 32.68 7.82
C LEU A 206 7.85 33.92 7.80
#